data_AF-A0A4R5M0K9-F1
#
_entry.id   AF-A0A4R5M0K9-F1
#
_cell.length_a   1.000
_cell.length_b   1.000
_cell.length_c   1.000
_cell.angle_alpha   90.00
_cell.angle_beta   90.00
_cell.angle_gamma   90.00
#
_symmetry.space_group_name_H-M   'P 1'
#
loop_
_entity.id
_entity.type
_entity.pdbx_description
1 polymer ?
#
loop_
_entity_poly.entity_id
_entity_poly.type
_entity_poly.pdbx_seq_one_letter_code
_entity_poly.pdbx_strand_id
1 'polypeptide(L)' 'MIFRCVFTAALIFAVSGCGLLDSTPRFQENCSRYGFKPGTDAFANCVLQQSQQEDDDIQRSMDRDNRLDAAGKKKDY' A
#
# COMPACT_ATOMS: atom_id res chain seq x y z
N MET A 1 10.64 22.02 -34.62
CA MET A 1 9.62 20.93 -34.55
C MET A 1 9.96 19.83 -33.55
N ILE A 2 11.24 19.48 -33.33
CA ILE A 2 11.70 18.45 -32.36
C ILE A 2 11.34 18.78 -30.89
N PHE A 3 11.50 20.05 -30.48
CA PHE A 3 11.16 20.52 -29.12
C PHE A 3 9.69 20.29 -28.75
N ARG A 4 8.78 20.30 -29.74
CA ARG A 4 7.33 20.15 -29.53
C ARG A 4 6.96 18.68 -29.27
N CYS A 5 7.71 17.74 -29.85
CA CYS A 5 7.56 16.30 -29.62
C CYS A 5 8.08 15.86 -28.24
N VAL A 6 9.18 16.48 -27.78
CA VAL A 6 9.76 16.22 -26.45
C VAL A 6 8.82 16.69 -25.34
N PHE A 7 8.20 17.87 -25.53
CA PHE A 7 7.25 18.43 -24.57
C PHE A 7 5.96 17.60 -24.46
N THR A 8 5.47 17.06 -25.57
CA THR A 8 4.31 16.16 -25.58
C THR A 8 4.61 14.78 -24.99
N ALA A 9 5.83 14.26 -25.15
CA ALA A 9 6.22 12.96 -24.61
C ALA A 9 6.38 12.99 -23.08
N ALA A 10 6.89 14.09 -22.52
CA ALA A 10 7.05 14.27 -21.08
C ALA A 10 5.70 14.32 -20.32
N LEU A 11 4.65 14.86 -20.95
CA LEU A 11 3.31 14.94 -20.37
C LEU A 11 2.62 13.58 -20.22
N ILE A 12 2.94 12.61 -21.08
CA ILE A 12 2.34 11.27 -21.06
C ILE A 12 2.94 10.42 -19.93
N PHE A 13 4.22 10.63 -19.59
CA PHE A 13 4.88 9.89 -18.50
C PHE A 13 4.38 10.27 -17.09
N ALA A 14 3.78 11.45 -16.93
CA ALA A 14 3.29 11.93 -15.63
C ALA A 14 1.98 11.29 -15.16
N VAL A 15 1.26 10.57 -16.03
CA VAL A 15 -0.06 9.97 -15.70
C VAL A 15 0.04 8.49 -15.29
N SER A 16 1.18 7.83 -15.47
CA SER A 16 1.36 6.40 -15.17
C SER A 16 1.50 6.07 -13.67
N GLY A 17 1.11 6.97 -12.78
CA GLY A 17 1.32 6.87 -11.32
C GLY A 17 0.06 6.68 -10.45
N CYS A 18 -1.13 6.54 -11.03
CA CYS A 18 -2.36 6.40 -10.25
C CYS A 18 -2.86 4.95 -10.25
N GLY A 19 -2.27 4.15 -9.37
CA GLY A 19 -2.70 2.78 -9.12
C GLY A 19 -2.17 2.33 -7.77
N LEU A 20 -2.60 3.01 -6.70
CA LEU A 20 -2.47 2.46 -5.35
C LEU A 20 -3.06 1.05 -5.37
N LEU A 21 -2.25 0.06 -4.97
CA LEU A 21 -2.75 -1.25 -4.57
C LEU A 21 -3.73 -1.02 -3.42
N ASP A 22 -5.02 -0.97 -3.74
CA ASP A 22 -6.07 -0.79 -2.77
C ASP A 22 -6.39 -2.18 -2.19
N SER A 23 -5.92 -2.46 -0.97
CA SER A 23 -6.29 -3.66 -0.19
C SER A 23 -7.71 -3.59 0.38
N THR A 24 -8.37 -2.43 0.27
CA THR A 24 -9.73 -2.15 0.75
C THR A 24 -10.80 -3.19 0.36
N PRO A 25 -10.86 -3.75 -0.87
CA PRO A 25 -11.85 -4.78 -1.20
C PRO A 25 -11.72 -6.05 -0.36
N ARG A 26 -10.49 -6.46 0.02
CA ARG A 26 -10.29 -7.63 0.90
C ARG A 26 -10.79 -7.36 2.31
N PHE A 27 -10.52 -6.18 2.85
CA PHE A 27 -10.97 -5.82 4.19
C PHE A 27 -12.50 -5.75 4.27
N GLN A 28 -13.14 -5.16 3.27
CA GLN A 28 -14.60 -5.12 3.17
C GLN A 28 -15.21 -6.53 3.10
N GLU A 29 -14.63 -7.42 2.30
CA GLU A 29 -15.09 -8.82 2.21
C GLU A 29 -14.99 -9.51 3.57
N ASN A 30 -13.84 -9.42 4.24
CA ASN A 30 -13.65 -10.00 5.56
C ASN A 30 -14.67 -9.47 6.58
N CYS A 31 -14.85 -8.15 6.65
CA CYS A 31 -15.83 -7.54 7.55
C CYS A 31 -17.27 -7.98 7.24
N SER A 32 -17.62 -8.14 5.96
CA SER A 32 -18.93 -8.67 5.56
C SER A 32 -19.12 -10.13 6.02
N ARG A 33 -18.08 -10.97 5.95
CA ARG A 33 -18.10 -12.37 6.44
C ARG A 33 -18.24 -12.48 7.94
N TYR A 34 -17.73 -11.50 8.70
CA TYR A 34 -17.96 -11.40 10.15
C TYR A 34 -19.37 -10.94 10.52
N GLY A 35 -20.20 -10.58 9.54
CA GLY A 35 -21.58 -10.15 9.74
C GLY A 35 -21.76 -8.65 9.94
N PHE A 36 -20.69 -7.85 9.76
CA PHE A 36 -20.82 -6.40 9.75
C PHE A 36 -21.54 -5.97 8.47
N LYS A 37 -22.55 -5.10 8.61
CA LYS A 37 -23.33 -4.60 7.48
C LYS A 37 -22.65 -3.37 6.87
N PRO A 38 -22.43 -3.33 5.54
CA PRO A 38 -21.87 -2.16 4.89
C PRO A 38 -22.75 -0.93 5.12
N GLY A 39 -22.11 0.23 5.25
CA GLY A 39 -22.79 1.50 5.56
C GLY A 39 -23.11 1.71 7.06
N THR A 40 -22.63 0.84 7.95
CA THR A 40 -22.72 1.03 9.40
C THR A 40 -21.37 1.46 9.99
N ASP A 41 -21.40 2.17 11.12
CA ASP A 41 -20.18 2.53 11.87
C ASP A 41 -19.37 1.30 12.29
N ALA A 42 -20.07 0.20 12.62
CA ALA A 42 -19.43 -1.05 12.98
C ALA A 42 -18.62 -1.64 11.81
N PHE A 43 -19.11 -1.52 10.57
CA PHE A 43 -18.39 -1.95 9.38
C PHE A 43 -17.18 -1.05 9.10
N ALA A 44 -17.35 0.27 9.22
CA ALA A 44 -16.25 1.22 9.07
C ALA A 44 -15.13 0.95 10.08
N ASN A 45 -15.49 0.71 11.35
CA ASN A 45 -14.53 0.37 12.40
C ASN A 45 -13.82 -0.97 12.14
N CYS A 46 -14.54 -1.98 11.64
CA CYS A 46 -13.93 -3.26 11.28
C CYS A 46 -12.89 -3.11 10.17
N VAL A 47 -13.23 -2.38 9.10
CA VAL A 47 -12.30 -2.13 7.98
C VAL A 47 -11.09 -1.34 8.45
N LEU A 48 -11.31 -0.30 9.27
CA LEU A 48 -10.26 0.53 9.84
C LEU A 48 -9.33 -0.25 10.78
N GLN A 49 -9.86 -1.21 11.54
CA GLN A 49 -9.04 -2.07 12.39
C GLN A 49 -8.17 -3.02 11.56
N GLN A 50 -8.75 -3.59 10.50
CA GLN A 50 -8.00 -4.46 9.59
C GLN A 50 -6.89 -3.71 8.85
N SER A 51 -7.14 -2.48 8.40
CA SER A 51 -6.11 -1.68 7.73
C SER A 51 -4.95 -1.36 8.66
N GLN A 52 -5.23 -0.93 9.90
CA GLN A 52 -4.19 -0.67 10.90
C GLN A 52 -3.36 -1.92 11.21
N GLN A 53 -4.02 -3.08 11.31
CA GLN A 53 -3.32 -4.33 11.57
C GLN A 53 -2.40 -4.73 10.41
N GLU A 54 -2.85 -4.57 9.16
CA GLU A 54 -2.00 -4.83 7.99
C GLU A 54 -0.81 -3.86 7.93
N ASP A 55 -1.03 -2.57 8.18
CA ASP A 55 0.03 -1.57 8.23
C ASP A 55 1.08 -1.91 9.30
N ASP A 56 0.65 -2.26 10.51
CA ASP A 56 1.52 -2.63 11.62
C ASP A 56 2.36 -3.89 11.30
N ASP A 57 1.74 -4.89 10.68
CA ASP A 57 2.43 -6.13 10.30
C ASP A 57 3.43 -5.89 9.15
N ILE A 58 3.08 -5.04 8.18
CA ILE A 58 3.99 -4.59 7.13
C ILE A 58 5.17 -3.84 7.74
N GLN A 59 4.94 -2.86 8.60
CA GLN A 59 6.02 -2.12 9.28
C GLN A 59 6.95 -3.08 10.05
N ARG A 60 6.37 -4.02 10.80
CA ARG A 60 7.16 -5.01 11.56
C ARG A 60 7.99 -5.91 10.65
N SER A 61 7.47 -6.29 9.48
CA SER A 61 8.24 -7.06 8.49
C SER A 61 9.39 -6.25 7.92
N MET A 62 9.14 -5.00 7.51
CA MET A 62 10.17 -4.11 6.98
C MET A 62 11.26 -3.81 8.00
N ASP A 63 10.92 -3.61 9.27
CA ASP A 63 11.88 -3.43 10.35
C ASP A 63 12.81 -4.65 10.52
N ARG A 64 12.26 -5.87 10.38
CA ARG A 64 13.07 -7.09 10.44
C ARG A 64 14.02 -7.17 9.25
N ASP A 65 13.53 -6.93 8.04
CA ASP A 65 14.34 -7.00 6.83
C ASP A 65 15.46 -5.96 6.85
N ASN A 66 15.15 -4.72 7.26
CA ASN A 66 16.13 -3.66 7.43
C ASN A 66 17.27 -4.05 8.41
N ARG A 67 16.92 -4.70 9.53
CA ARG A 67 17.91 -5.18 10.50
C ARG A 67 18.78 -6.30 9.92
N LEU A 68 18.21 -7.20 9.13
CA LEU A 68 18.94 -8.27 8.46
C LEU A 68 19.92 -7.70 7.42
N ASP A 69 19.48 -6.73 6.62
CA ASP A 69 20.31 -6.04 5.63
C ASP A 69 21.47 -5.28 6.30
N ALA A 70 21.19 -4.59 7.41
CA ALA A 70 22.20 -3.88 8.20
C ALA A 70 23.21 -4.85 8.83
N ALA A 71 22.77 -6.03 9.28
CA ALA A 71 23.64 -7.07 9.81
C ALA A 71 24.48 -7.75 8.71
N GLY A 72 23.92 -7.91 7.50
CA GLY A 72 24.63 -8.36 6.31
C GLY A 72 25.79 -7.42 5.97
N LYS A 73 25.51 -6.11 5.84
CA LYS A 73 26.53 -5.10 5.57
C LYS A 73 27.67 -5.06 6.60
N LYS A 74 27.42 -5.42 7.86
CA LYS A 74 28.48 -5.51 8.90
C LYS A 74 29.42 -6.70 8.72
N LYS A 75 29.04 -7.74 7.96
CA LYS A 75 29.93 -8.88 7.68
C LYS A 75 30.85 -8.62 6.48
N ASP A 76 30.51 -7.66 5.64
CA ASP A 76 31.26 -7.31 4.43
C ASP A 76 32.32 -6.21 4.66
N TYR A 77 32.45 -5.69 5.88
CA TYR A 77 33.46 -4.70 6.31
C TYR A 77 34.41 -5.32 7.35
#